data_AF-A0A182EW45-F1
#
_entry.id   AF-A0A182EW45-F1
#
_cell.length_a   1.000
_cell.length_b   1.000
_cell.length_c   1.000
_cell.angle_alpha   90.00
_cell.angle_beta   90.00
_cell.angle_gamma   90.00
#
_symmetry.space_group_name_H-M   'P 1'
#
loop_
_entity.id
_entity.type
_entity.pdbx_description
1 polymer ?
#
loop_
_entity_poly.entity_id
_entity_poly.type
_entity_poly.pdbx_seq_one_letter_code
_entity_poly.pdbx_strand_id
1 'polypeptide(L)'
;IKPNVACFTEHDVIFGDGTAVSNVDSVIFGTGYSFEFSLVEDGNLIPVTDNNVDLYQYMFPPKLSPKNTLAVIGLIQPIGSIMPISEMQSRFYCEVFAGRCKLPSAENMQKDIDKKKAYIMKRYRNSRRHTVQVDYAIYMDKLAKMIGAKPNLLQYWFTDPRLAYTLLFQGMAPYQFRLKGPHAWDGAREALLSMVERTFENSRTRQTPETLKSKPTNKFWYYLKLISPF
;
A
#
# COMPACT_ATOMS: atom_id res chain seq x y z
N ILE A 1 -19.84 17.40 -12.31
CA ILE A 1 -18.40 17.39 -12.67
C ILE A 1 -18.20 18.41 -13.77
N LYS A 2 -17.23 19.31 -13.63
CA LYS A 2 -16.88 20.35 -14.61
C LYS A 2 -15.41 20.17 -15.04
N PRO A 3 -14.99 20.71 -16.20
CA PRO A 3 -13.58 20.73 -16.60
C PRO A 3 -12.69 21.53 -15.62
N ASN A 4 -11.39 21.63 -15.93
CA ASN A 4 -10.48 22.47 -15.15
C ASN A 4 -11.00 23.92 -15.10
N VAL A 5 -10.83 24.57 -13.94
CA VAL A 5 -11.09 26.00 -13.78
C VAL A 5 -10.11 26.78 -14.67
N ALA A 6 -10.65 27.69 -15.48
CA ALA A 6 -9.86 28.64 -16.26
C ALA A 6 -9.54 29.88 -15.42
N CYS A 7 -10.54 30.48 -14.77
CA CYS A 7 -10.37 31.59 -13.85
C CYS A 7 -11.55 31.74 -12.88
N PHE A 8 -11.32 32.53 -11.82
CA PHE A 8 -12.34 32.98 -10.88
C PHE A 8 -12.68 34.44 -11.16
N THR A 9 -13.96 34.80 -11.08
CA THR A 9 -14.42 36.21 -11.03
C THR A 9 -14.82 36.56 -9.60
N GLU A 10 -15.45 37.72 -9.39
CA GLU A 10 -15.92 38.15 -8.07
C GLU A 10 -16.92 37.17 -7.45
N HIS A 11 -17.82 36.61 -8.28
CA HIS A 11 -18.89 35.72 -7.83
C HIS A 11 -19.04 34.45 -8.68
N ASP A 12 -18.24 34.26 -9.74
CA ASP A 12 -18.39 33.17 -10.68
C ASP A 12 -17.10 32.35 -10.85
N VAL A 13 -17.27 31.13 -11.35
CA VAL A 13 -16.18 30.23 -11.75
C VAL A 13 -16.31 29.93 -13.23
N ILE A 14 -15.29 30.27 -14.02
CA ILE A 14 -15.22 29.99 -15.46
C ILE A 14 -14.36 28.75 -15.69
N PHE A 15 -14.85 27.82 -16.51
CA PHE A 15 -14.19 26.56 -16.81
C PHE A 15 -13.53 26.59 -18.19
N GLY A 16 -12.59 25.67 -18.43
CA GLY A 16 -11.82 25.59 -19.68
C GLY A 16 -12.63 25.30 -20.94
N ASP A 17 -13.89 24.89 -20.82
CA ASP A 17 -14.84 24.73 -21.94
C ASP A 17 -15.66 25.99 -22.23
N GLY A 18 -15.39 27.10 -21.53
CA GLY A 18 -16.13 28.35 -21.63
C GLY A 18 -17.43 28.38 -20.83
N THR A 19 -17.81 27.28 -20.15
CA THR A 19 -18.97 27.30 -19.26
C THR A 19 -18.66 28.05 -17.96
N ALA A 20 -19.68 28.62 -17.32
CA ALA A 20 -19.55 29.31 -16.05
C ALA A 20 -20.57 28.79 -15.03
N VAL A 21 -20.24 28.93 -13.74
CA VAL A 21 -21.18 28.79 -12.62
C VAL A 21 -21.16 30.09 -11.85
N SER A 22 -22.33 30.71 -11.71
CA SER A 22 -22.48 31.99 -11.04
C SER A 22 -22.90 31.89 -9.59
N ASN A 23 -22.66 32.96 -8.84
CA ASN A 23 -23.00 33.10 -7.41
C ASN A 23 -22.40 31.97 -6.55
N VAL A 24 -21.09 31.77 -6.67
CA VAL A 24 -20.34 30.79 -5.90
C VAL A 24 -19.86 31.43 -4.60
N ASP A 25 -20.46 31.03 -3.48
CA ASP A 25 -20.11 31.55 -2.15
C ASP A 25 -18.78 31.02 -1.59
N SER A 26 -18.37 29.83 -2.03
CA SER A 26 -17.20 29.14 -1.45
C SER A 26 -16.53 28.18 -2.42
N VAL A 27 -15.19 28.20 -2.41
CA VAL A 27 -14.34 27.29 -3.18
C VAL A 27 -13.46 26.51 -2.22
N ILE A 28 -13.47 25.17 -2.32
CA ILE A 28 -12.67 24.29 -1.48
C ILE A 28 -11.56 23.66 -2.32
N PHE A 29 -10.31 23.99 -2.03
CA PHE A 29 -9.15 23.45 -2.72
C PHE A 29 -8.75 22.08 -2.19
N GLY A 30 -9.31 21.03 -2.80
CA GLY A 30 -8.88 19.64 -2.61
C GLY A 30 -7.64 19.26 -3.43
N THR A 31 -6.63 20.13 -3.54
CA THR A 31 -5.49 19.98 -4.46
C THR A 31 -4.35 19.08 -3.95
N GLY A 32 -4.48 18.55 -2.73
CA GLY A 32 -3.53 17.62 -2.12
C GLY A 32 -2.50 18.32 -1.25
N TYR A 33 -1.39 17.62 -0.95
CA TYR A 33 -0.37 18.05 0.00
C TYR A 33 1.03 17.88 -0.58
N SER A 34 1.98 18.64 -0.01
CA SER A 34 3.42 18.45 -0.20
C SER A 34 4.03 17.86 1.09
N PHE A 35 5.24 17.33 1.01
CA PHE A 35 5.97 16.83 2.17
C PHE A 35 7.43 17.24 2.11
N GLU A 36 8.06 17.36 3.26
CA GLU A 36 9.47 17.69 3.44
C GLU A 36 10.00 17.07 4.74
N PHE A 37 11.32 17.09 4.92
CA PHE A 37 12.00 16.57 6.10
C PHE A 37 12.93 17.61 6.73
N SER A 38 12.45 18.86 6.84
CA SER A 38 13.21 20.00 7.40
C SER A 38 13.71 19.75 8.82
N LEU A 39 13.02 18.94 9.63
CA LEU A 39 13.48 18.55 10.96
C LEU A 39 14.75 17.68 10.95
N VAL A 40 15.05 16.99 9.85
CA VAL A 40 16.15 16.03 9.75
C VAL A 40 17.31 16.64 8.97
N GLU A 41 18.32 17.13 9.70
CA GLU A 41 19.49 17.82 9.12
C GLU A 41 19.09 18.94 8.15
N ASP A 42 18.09 19.75 8.51
CA ASP A 42 17.56 20.84 7.67
C ASP A 42 17.12 20.38 6.26
N GLY A 43 16.70 19.12 6.14
CA GLY A 43 16.31 18.49 4.87
C GLY A 43 17.46 17.97 4.01
N ASN A 44 18.72 18.12 4.44
CA ASN A 44 19.89 17.72 3.64
C ASN A 44 20.07 16.20 3.57
N LEU A 45 19.69 15.48 4.63
CA LEU A 45 19.76 14.02 4.67
C LEU A 45 18.72 13.38 3.75
N ILE A 46 17.50 13.92 3.75
CA ILE A 46 16.35 13.43 2.97
C ILE A 46 15.81 14.59 2.12
N PRO A 47 16.51 14.95 1.03
CA PRO A 47 16.07 16.03 0.17
C PRO A 47 14.79 15.64 -0.57
N VAL A 48 13.85 16.57 -0.65
CA VAL A 48 12.59 16.41 -1.38
C VAL A 48 12.47 17.51 -2.42
N THR A 49 12.27 17.12 -3.68
CA THR A 49 12.04 18.05 -4.80
C THR A 49 10.78 17.62 -5.53
N ASP A 50 9.78 18.49 -5.64
CA ASP A 50 8.51 18.18 -6.31
C ASP A 50 7.81 16.90 -5.80
N ASN A 51 7.80 16.70 -4.48
CA ASN A 51 7.33 15.47 -3.81
C ASN A 51 8.11 14.20 -4.21
N ASN A 52 9.29 14.34 -4.83
CA ASN A 52 10.18 13.25 -5.17
C ASN A 52 11.27 13.10 -4.11
N VAL A 53 11.60 11.87 -3.73
CA VAL A 53 12.56 11.56 -2.67
C VAL A 53 13.31 10.28 -3.00
N ASP A 54 14.58 10.23 -2.63
CA ASP A 54 15.45 9.06 -2.81
C ASP A 54 15.59 8.25 -1.52
N LEU A 55 14.71 7.27 -1.36
CA LEU A 55 14.72 6.35 -0.22
C LEU A 55 14.61 4.90 -0.70
N TYR A 56 15.54 4.06 -0.28
CA TYR A 56 15.48 2.62 -0.56
C TYR A 56 14.25 2.02 0.13
N GLN A 57 13.43 1.33 -0.65
CA GLN A 57 12.08 0.87 -0.26
C GLN A 57 11.17 1.96 0.32
N TYR A 58 11.37 3.25 0.00
CA TYR A 58 10.67 4.38 0.64
C TYR A 58 10.92 4.49 2.15
N MET A 59 12.06 3.99 2.63
CA MET A 59 12.41 3.96 4.04
C MET A 59 13.80 4.50 4.32
N PHE A 60 14.82 3.99 3.63
CA PHE A 60 16.21 4.20 4.05
C PHE A 60 16.94 5.23 3.15
N PRO A 61 17.52 6.29 3.73
CA PRO A 61 18.43 7.17 2.99
C PRO A 61 19.71 6.42 2.61
N PRO A 62 20.06 6.29 1.31
CA PRO A 62 21.26 5.56 0.89
C PRO A 62 22.56 6.11 1.48
N LYS A 63 22.59 7.42 1.79
CA LYS A 63 23.72 8.13 2.43
C LYS A 63 24.14 7.53 3.78
N LEU A 64 23.24 6.82 4.48
CA LEU A 64 23.53 6.21 5.78
C LEU A 64 24.06 4.77 5.68
N SER A 65 24.14 4.21 4.48
CA SER A 65 24.71 2.87 4.29
C SER A 65 26.21 2.87 4.64
N PRO A 66 26.73 1.85 5.35
CA PRO A 66 26.06 0.59 5.71
C PRO A 66 25.36 0.60 7.08
N LYS A 67 25.45 1.68 7.86
CA LYS A 67 24.94 1.72 9.24
C LYS A 67 23.41 1.72 9.29
N ASN A 68 22.75 2.43 8.37
CA ASN A 68 21.29 2.42 8.17
C ASN A 68 20.48 2.64 9.46
N THR A 69 20.92 3.57 10.30
CA THR A 69 20.38 3.82 11.65
C THR A 69 19.12 4.69 11.69
N LEU A 70 18.58 5.07 10.53
CA LEU A 70 17.37 5.88 10.40
C LEU A 70 16.54 5.34 9.24
N ALA A 71 15.22 5.28 9.44
CA ALA A 71 14.25 4.96 8.41
C ALA A 71 13.02 5.85 8.53
N VAL A 72 12.43 6.17 7.38
CA VAL A 72 11.12 6.81 7.27
C VAL A 72 10.05 5.73 7.20
N ILE A 73 9.01 5.85 8.02
CA ILE A 73 7.87 4.95 8.05
C ILE A 73 6.62 5.71 7.58
N GLY A 74 5.84 5.11 6.69
CA GLY A 74 4.57 5.66 6.21
C GLY A 74 4.69 6.67 5.07
N LEU A 75 5.88 7.01 4.57
CA LEU A 75 6.04 7.87 3.40
C LEU A 75 5.78 7.10 2.10
N ILE A 76 4.52 6.73 1.87
CA ILE A 76 4.12 5.87 0.78
C ILE A 76 2.62 6.02 0.49
N GLN A 77 2.24 5.94 -0.78
CA GLN A 77 0.83 5.97 -1.21
C GLN A 77 0.48 4.64 -1.85
N PRO A 78 -0.11 3.70 -1.11
CA PRO A 78 -0.46 2.41 -1.67
C PRO A 78 -1.81 2.41 -2.39
N ILE A 79 -1.91 1.56 -3.41
CA ILE A 79 -3.19 0.97 -3.80
C ILE A 79 -3.51 -0.12 -2.77
N GLY A 80 -3.98 0.30 -1.59
CA GLY A 80 -4.24 -0.55 -0.43
C GLY A 80 -4.29 0.27 0.87
N SER A 81 -4.19 -0.39 2.02
CA SER A 81 -4.18 0.29 3.32
C SER A 81 -2.75 0.63 3.77
N ILE A 82 -2.54 1.84 4.26
CA ILE A 82 -1.25 2.33 4.78
C ILE A 82 -0.89 1.71 6.14
N MET A 83 -1.88 1.36 6.96
CA MET A 83 -1.67 0.83 8.31
C MET A 83 -0.84 -0.47 8.31
N PRO A 84 -1.20 -1.52 7.56
CA PRO A 84 -0.37 -2.73 7.46
C PRO A 84 0.97 -2.49 6.77
N ILE A 85 1.07 -1.53 5.84
CA ILE A 85 2.37 -1.17 5.26
C ILE A 85 3.29 -0.59 6.32
N SER A 86 2.81 0.38 7.09
CA SER A 86 3.62 1.06 8.12
C SER A 86 4.06 0.07 9.21
N GLU A 87 3.20 -0.87 9.57
CA GLU A 87 3.54 -1.98 10.46
C GLU A 87 4.65 -2.89 9.87
N MET A 88 4.53 -3.29 8.61
CA MET A 88 5.54 -4.10 7.92
C MET A 88 6.87 -3.35 7.75
N GLN A 89 6.82 -2.06 7.40
CA GLN A 89 8.00 -1.19 7.36
C GLN A 89 8.67 -1.12 8.73
N SER A 90 7.89 -0.99 9.81
CA SER A 90 8.43 -0.97 11.17
C SER A 90 9.10 -2.29 11.54
N ARG A 91 8.47 -3.43 11.24
CA ARG A 91 9.08 -4.76 11.43
C ARG A 91 10.39 -4.90 10.66
N PHE A 92 10.38 -4.52 9.39
CA PHE A 92 11.56 -4.58 8.56
C PHE A 92 12.68 -3.68 9.08
N TYR A 93 12.37 -2.46 9.52
CA TYR A 93 13.34 -1.57 10.14
C TYR A 93 13.94 -2.17 11.41
N CYS A 94 13.13 -2.75 12.30
CA CYS A 94 13.64 -3.38 13.52
C CYS A 94 14.59 -4.55 13.24
N GLU A 95 14.30 -5.38 12.22
CA GLU A 95 15.21 -6.46 11.80
C GLU A 95 16.53 -5.93 11.23
N VAL A 96 16.49 -4.82 10.50
CA VAL A 96 17.70 -4.14 9.98
C VAL A 96 18.52 -3.53 11.11
N PHE A 97 17.86 -2.78 12.00
CA PHE A 97 18.49 -2.09 13.12
C PHE A 97 19.15 -3.09 14.09
N ALA A 98 18.52 -4.24 14.32
CA ALA A 98 19.09 -5.31 15.13
C ALA A 98 20.17 -6.15 14.41
N GLY A 99 20.52 -5.83 13.17
CA GLY A 99 21.54 -6.52 12.38
C GLY A 99 21.12 -7.89 11.84
N ARG A 100 19.84 -8.28 11.99
CA ARG A 100 19.29 -9.57 11.52
C ARG A 100 18.96 -9.55 10.03
N CYS A 101 18.71 -8.37 9.47
CA CYS A 101 18.53 -8.17 8.03
C CYS A 101 19.55 -7.15 7.50
N LYS A 102 20.38 -7.54 6.52
CA LYS A 102 21.35 -6.64 5.92
C LYS A 102 20.78 -5.99 4.67
N LEU A 103 20.93 -4.67 4.58
CA LEU A 103 20.61 -3.92 3.37
C LEU A 103 21.76 -4.00 2.35
N PRO A 104 21.48 -3.80 1.05
CA PRO A 104 22.53 -3.76 0.03
C PRO A 104 23.43 -2.51 0.17
N SER A 105 24.49 -2.44 -0.65
CA SER A 105 25.34 -1.24 -0.74
C SER A 105 24.55 0.01 -1.17
N ALA A 106 25.05 1.20 -0.85
CA ALA A 106 24.45 2.47 -1.26
C ALA A 106 24.21 2.54 -2.79
N GLU A 107 25.18 2.06 -3.58
CA GLU A 107 25.05 2.01 -5.05
C GLU A 107 23.89 1.12 -5.50
N ASN A 108 23.73 -0.06 -4.89
CA ASN A 108 22.64 -0.97 -5.22
C ASN A 108 21.29 -0.46 -4.71
N MET A 109 21.27 0.28 -3.60
CA MET A 109 20.08 1.01 -3.15
C MET A 109 19.65 2.05 -4.18
N GLN A 110 20.60 2.85 -4.69
CA GLN A 110 20.31 3.87 -5.70
C GLN A 110 19.77 3.24 -6.99
N LYS A 111 20.38 2.15 -7.47
CA LYS A 111 19.88 1.40 -8.63
C LYS A 111 18.43 0.89 -8.45
N ASP A 112 18.06 0.42 -7.25
CA ASP A 112 16.67 0.00 -6.96
C ASP A 112 15.71 1.21 -6.96
N ILE A 113 16.13 2.35 -6.41
CA ILE A 113 15.36 3.60 -6.41
C ILE A 113 15.09 4.06 -7.84
N ASP A 114 16.12 4.16 -8.68
CA ASP A 114 16.01 4.63 -10.06
C ASP A 114 15.09 3.71 -10.87
N LYS A 115 15.26 2.39 -10.72
CA LYS A 115 14.41 1.38 -11.35
C LYS A 115 12.95 1.54 -10.90
N LYS A 116 12.71 1.81 -9.62
CA LYS A 116 11.36 1.97 -9.08
C LYS A 116 10.69 3.26 -9.56
N LYS A 117 11.44 4.36 -9.63
CA LYS A 117 10.97 5.63 -10.23
C LYS A 117 10.57 5.41 -11.69
N ALA A 118 11.41 4.74 -12.48
CA ALA A 118 11.10 4.41 -13.88
C ALA A 118 9.83 3.56 -14.02
N TYR A 119 9.66 2.55 -13.15
CA TYR A 119 8.46 1.73 -13.12
C TYR A 119 7.19 2.56 -12.83
N ILE A 120 7.25 3.45 -11.84
CA ILE A 120 6.11 4.28 -11.43
C ILE A 120 5.75 5.30 -12.52
N MET A 121 6.75 5.94 -13.14
CA MET A 121 6.50 6.86 -14.26
C MET A 121 5.84 6.16 -15.46
N LYS A 122 6.12 4.87 -15.66
CA LYS A 122 5.47 4.07 -16.71
C LYS A 122 4.05 3.63 -16.32
N ARG A 123 3.83 3.29 -15.05
CA ARG A 123 2.55 2.75 -14.55
C ARG A 123 1.51 3.82 -14.24
N TYR A 124 1.94 5.00 -13.81
CA TYR A 124 1.10 6.10 -13.38
C TYR A 124 1.38 7.36 -14.19
N ARG A 125 0.41 8.26 -14.28
CA ARG A 125 0.62 9.57 -14.90
C ARG A 125 1.74 10.31 -14.19
N ASN A 126 2.75 10.77 -14.92
CA ASN A 126 3.83 11.57 -14.37
C ASN A 126 3.28 12.87 -13.76
N SER A 127 3.16 12.91 -12.44
CA SER A 127 2.66 14.06 -11.68
C SER A 127 3.15 13.99 -10.24
N ARG A 128 3.19 15.14 -9.56
CA ARG A 128 3.56 15.27 -8.13
C ARG A 128 2.76 14.38 -7.18
N ARG A 129 1.59 13.91 -7.61
CA ARG A 129 0.71 13.03 -6.83
C ARG A 129 1.16 11.56 -6.84
N HIS A 130 1.96 11.13 -7.81
CA HIS A 130 2.25 9.70 -8.00
C HIS A 130 3.68 9.31 -7.65
N THR A 131 4.47 10.20 -7.05
CA THR A 131 5.90 10.02 -6.81
C THR A 131 6.24 8.91 -5.81
N VAL A 132 5.34 8.60 -4.87
CA VAL A 132 5.52 7.58 -3.82
C VAL A 132 4.49 6.44 -3.91
N GLN A 133 3.95 6.20 -5.11
CA GLN A 133 2.93 5.17 -5.35
C GLN A 133 3.50 3.74 -5.23
N VAL A 134 2.71 2.82 -4.67
CA VAL A 134 3.01 1.38 -4.70
C VAL A 134 1.79 0.50 -4.88
N ASP A 135 2.00 -0.65 -5.52
CA ASP A 135 1.09 -1.78 -5.44
C ASP A 135 1.29 -2.51 -4.10
N TYR A 136 0.25 -2.53 -3.26
CA TYR A 136 0.28 -3.09 -1.91
C TYR A 136 0.86 -4.51 -1.85
N ALA A 137 0.34 -5.40 -2.70
CA ALA A 137 0.74 -6.80 -2.75
C ALA A 137 2.24 -6.99 -3.00
N ILE A 138 2.76 -6.31 -4.02
CA ILE A 138 4.15 -6.43 -4.46
C ILE A 138 5.08 -5.88 -3.36
N TYR A 139 4.72 -4.74 -2.79
CA TYR A 139 5.53 -4.10 -1.76
C TYR A 139 5.58 -4.92 -0.47
N MET A 140 4.42 -5.36 0.02
CA MET A 140 4.33 -6.17 1.23
C MET A 140 5.06 -7.50 1.08
N ASP A 141 4.91 -8.18 -0.06
CA ASP A 141 5.66 -9.42 -0.35
C ASP A 141 7.17 -9.21 -0.40
N LYS A 142 7.63 -8.07 -0.96
CA LYS A 142 9.05 -7.74 -1.02
C LYS A 142 9.64 -7.61 0.39
N LEU A 143 9.02 -6.79 1.25
CA LEU A 143 9.50 -6.61 2.62
C LEU A 143 9.37 -7.89 3.45
N ALA A 144 8.23 -8.58 3.35
CA ALA A 144 8.00 -9.84 4.05
C ALA A 144 9.02 -10.91 3.63
N LYS A 145 9.44 -10.94 2.35
CA LYS A 145 10.50 -11.86 1.91
C LYS A 145 11.85 -11.52 2.55
N MET A 146 12.19 -10.24 2.68
CA MET A 146 13.46 -9.80 3.28
C MET A 146 13.59 -10.18 4.76
N ILE A 147 12.46 -10.26 5.49
CA ILE A 147 12.43 -10.70 6.89
C ILE A 147 11.97 -12.16 7.06
N GLY A 148 11.78 -12.93 5.98
CA GLY A 148 11.34 -14.33 6.05
C GLY A 148 9.86 -14.54 6.46
N ALA A 149 9.05 -13.48 6.51
CA ALA A 149 7.62 -13.53 6.86
C ALA A 149 6.68 -13.80 5.68
N LYS A 150 7.18 -13.84 4.43
CA LYS A 150 6.34 -14.11 3.24
C LYS A 150 5.84 -15.56 3.24
N PRO A 151 4.51 -15.82 3.26
CA PRO A 151 3.97 -17.18 3.22
C PRO A 151 4.36 -17.91 1.93
N ASN A 152 4.60 -19.22 2.02
CA ASN A 152 4.90 -20.06 0.86
C ASN A 152 3.62 -20.81 0.45
N LEU A 153 2.95 -20.33 -0.59
CA LEU A 153 1.68 -20.90 -1.06
C LEU A 153 1.80 -22.37 -1.45
N LEU A 154 2.90 -22.77 -2.10
CA LEU A 154 3.10 -24.15 -2.54
C LEU A 154 3.22 -25.10 -1.34
N GLN A 155 3.97 -24.69 -0.31
CA GLN A 155 4.08 -25.43 0.94
C GLN A 155 2.70 -25.61 1.61
N TYR A 156 1.91 -24.54 1.69
CA TYR A 156 0.57 -24.62 2.28
C TYR A 156 -0.37 -25.47 1.43
N TRP A 157 -0.19 -25.55 0.11
CA TRP A 157 -1.03 -26.40 -0.73
C TRP A 157 -0.97 -27.89 -0.33
N PHE A 158 0.17 -28.34 0.21
CA PHE A 158 0.35 -29.72 0.69
C PHE A 158 0.13 -29.89 2.19
N THR A 159 0.36 -28.85 3.00
CA THR A 159 0.29 -28.94 4.47
C THR A 159 -1.02 -28.44 5.06
N ASP A 160 -1.62 -27.41 4.47
CA ASP A 160 -2.91 -26.84 4.87
C ASP A 160 -3.64 -26.27 3.64
N PRO A 161 -4.30 -27.14 2.85
CA PRO A 161 -4.96 -26.73 1.60
C PRO A 161 -6.05 -25.66 1.82
N ARG A 162 -6.70 -25.65 3.00
CA ARG A 162 -7.71 -24.64 3.34
C ARG A 162 -7.09 -23.26 3.49
N LEU A 163 -6.00 -23.16 4.23
CA LEU A 163 -5.25 -21.92 4.36
C LEU A 163 -4.69 -21.46 3.00
N ALA A 164 -4.15 -22.39 2.21
CA ALA A 164 -3.60 -22.08 0.88
C ALA A 164 -4.66 -21.50 -0.07
N TYR A 165 -5.87 -22.07 -0.07
CA TYR A 165 -7.02 -21.54 -0.80
C TYR A 165 -7.41 -20.13 -0.31
N THR A 166 -7.47 -19.91 1.00
CA THR A 166 -7.80 -18.59 1.57
C THR A 166 -6.77 -17.54 1.18
N LEU A 167 -5.47 -17.85 1.25
CA LEU A 167 -4.39 -16.95 0.86
C LEU A 167 -4.46 -16.58 -0.64
N LEU A 168 -4.84 -17.53 -1.49
CA LEU A 168 -4.89 -17.32 -2.93
C LEU A 168 -6.17 -16.58 -3.38
N PHE A 169 -7.34 -16.94 -2.83
CA PHE A 169 -8.62 -16.52 -3.39
C PHE A 169 -9.44 -15.59 -2.49
N GLN A 170 -9.32 -15.64 -1.16
CA GLN A 170 -10.22 -14.89 -0.28
C GLN A 170 -9.78 -13.45 -0.02
N GLY A 171 -8.56 -13.10 -0.39
CA GLY A 171 -8.05 -11.73 -0.39
C GLY A 171 -6.85 -11.53 0.51
N MET A 172 -6.15 -10.42 0.29
CA MET A 172 -4.87 -10.14 0.91
C MET A 172 -5.03 -9.41 2.24
N ALA A 173 -5.15 -10.17 3.33
CA ALA A 173 -5.19 -9.61 4.68
C ALA A 173 -3.80 -9.61 5.33
N PRO A 174 -3.47 -8.60 6.16
CA PRO A 174 -2.14 -8.47 6.75
C PRO A 174 -1.77 -9.62 7.70
N TYR A 175 -2.76 -10.35 8.23
CA TYR A 175 -2.56 -11.54 9.06
C TYR A 175 -1.64 -12.57 8.38
N GLN A 176 -1.64 -12.67 7.04
CA GLN A 176 -0.79 -13.61 6.31
C GLN A 176 0.71 -13.40 6.58
N PHE A 177 1.13 -12.18 6.87
CA PHE A 177 2.52 -11.85 7.16
C PHE A 177 2.89 -12.11 8.63
N ARG A 178 1.98 -12.68 9.41
CA ARG A 178 2.18 -13.15 10.78
C ARG A 178 2.02 -14.68 10.88
N LEU A 179 1.83 -15.39 9.77
CA LEU A 179 1.80 -16.86 9.74
C LEU A 179 3.16 -17.50 10.06
N LYS A 180 4.25 -16.80 9.75
CA LYS A 180 5.62 -17.25 10.01
C LYS A 180 6.60 -16.08 10.04
N GLY A 181 7.87 -16.38 10.30
CA GLY A 181 8.93 -15.39 10.39
C GLY A 181 8.99 -14.74 11.77
N PRO A 182 9.75 -13.64 11.93
CA PRO A 182 9.90 -12.96 13.21
C PRO A 182 8.54 -12.43 13.67
N HIS A 183 8.22 -12.65 14.94
CA HIS A 183 6.97 -12.23 15.57
C HIS A 183 5.73 -12.83 14.88
N ALA A 184 5.76 -14.13 14.57
CA ALA A 184 4.57 -14.87 14.16
C ALA A 184 3.47 -14.79 15.24
N TRP A 185 2.21 -14.91 14.83
CA TRP A 185 1.06 -14.86 15.72
C TRP A 185 0.21 -16.13 15.53
N ASP A 186 0.02 -16.88 16.61
CA ASP A 186 -0.71 -18.16 16.58
C ASP A 186 -2.16 -18.00 16.07
N GLY A 187 -2.78 -16.85 16.33
CA GLY A 187 -4.12 -16.53 15.85
C GLY A 187 -4.20 -16.14 14.37
N ALA A 188 -3.08 -16.00 13.66
CA ALA A 188 -3.06 -15.50 12.28
C ALA A 188 -3.83 -16.42 11.32
N ARG A 189 -3.72 -17.73 11.51
CA ARG A 189 -4.43 -18.73 10.71
C ARG A 189 -5.94 -18.59 10.87
N GLU A 190 -6.43 -18.66 12.10
CA GLU A 190 -7.86 -18.56 12.38
C GLU A 190 -8.43 -17.19 11.98
N ALA A 191 -7.66 -16.12 12.17
CA ALA A 191 -8.03 -14.78 11.72
C ALA A 191 -8.23 -14.69 10.21
N LEU A 192 -7.41 -15.40 9.41
CA LEU A 192 -7.58 -15.50 7.95
C LEU A 192 -8.82 -16.31 7.58
N LEU A 193 -8.97 -17.51 8.15
CA LEU A 193 -10.06 -18.43 7.79
C LEU A 193 -11.44 -17.85 8.14
N SER A 194 -11.57 -17.17 9.27
CA SER A 194 -12.83 -16.56 9.70
C SER A 194 -13.03 -15.13 9.18
N MET A 195 -12.09 -14.56 8.42
CA MET A 195 -12.17 -13.16 7.94
C MET A 195 -13.44 -12.87 7.15
N VAL A 196 -13.73 -13.75 6.19
CA VAL A 196 -14.88 -13.60 5.29
C VAL A 196 -16.19 -13.65 6.08
N GLU A 197 -16.27 -14.53 7.08
CA GLU A 197 -17.43 -14.62 7.98
C GLU A 197 -17.57 -13.37 8.84
N ARG A 198 -16.49 -12.91 9.52
CA ARG A 198 -16.53 -11.67 10.33
C ARG A 198 -16.98 -10.44 9.52
N THR A 199 -16.58 -10.38 8.24
CA THR A 199 -16.93 -9.29 7.32
C THR A 199 -18.32 -9.45 6.71
N PHE A 200 -18.88 -10.65 6.75
CA PHE A 200 -20.24 -10.90 6.29
C PHE A 200 -21.23 -10.62 7.43
N GLU A 201 -20.95 -11.15 8.61
CA GLU A 201 -21.79 -11.02 9.80
C GLU A 201 -21.92 -9.58 10.30
N ASN A 202 -20.86 -8.78 10.20
CA ASN A 202 -20.93 -7.37 10.59
C ASN A 202 -21.94 -6.54 9.74
N SER A 203 -22.23 -7.00 8.52
CA SER A 203 -23.20 -6.38 7.63
C SER A 203 -24.61 -6.94 7.81
N ARG A 204 -24.74 -8.12 8.44
CA ARG A 204 -26.01 -8.82 8.65
C ARG A 204 -26.63 -8.45 10.01
N THR A 205 -26.93 -7.16 10.17
CA THR A 205 -27.50 -6.62 11.42
C THR A 205 -28.97 -7.01 11.64
N ARG A 206 -29.68 -7.47 10.61
CA ARG A 206 -31.04 -8.00 10.68
C ARG A 206 -31.05 -9.49 10.34
N GLN A 207 -31.61 -10.31 11.23
CA GLN A 207 -31.72 -11.75 11.07
C GLN A 207 -33.17 -12.17 10.79
N THR A 208 -33.46 -12.51 9.55
CA THR A 208 -34.70 -13.14 9.06
C THR A 208 -34.38 -14.52 8.43
N PRO A 209 -35.37 -15.41 8.26
CA PRO A 209 -35.19 -16.68 7.57
C PRO A 209 -34.53 -16.57 6.19
N GLU A 210 -34.73 -15.46 5.47
CA GLU A 210 -34.10 -15.17 4.18
C GLU A 210 -32.62 -14.82 4.34
N THR A 211 -32.29 -13.90 5.26
CA THR A 211 -30.90 -13.48 5.49
C THR A 211 -30.02 -14.58 6.10
N LEU A 212 -30.62 -15.55 6.80
CA LEU A 212 -29.92 -16.72 7.32
C LEU A 212 -29.52 -17.71 6.22
N LYS A 213 -30.19 -17.67 5.06
CA LYS A 213 -29.82 -18.46 3.87
C LYS A 213 -28.69 -17.82 3.07
N SER A 214 -28.42 -16.54 3.25
CA SER A 214 -27.35 -15.82 2.55
C SER A 214 -25.98 -16.33 3.01
N LYS A 215 -25.06 -16.54 2.05
CA LYS A 215 -23.69 -17.02 2.29
C LYS A 215 -22.67 -15.97 1.87
N PRO A 216 -21.49 -15.93 2.50
CA PRO A 216 -20.41 -15.07 2.05
C PRO A 216 -20.01 -15.35 0.60
N THR A 217 -19.58 -14.31 -0.12
CA THR A 217 -19.18 -14.45 -1.53
C THR A 217 -17.94 -15.33 -1.67
N ASN A 218 -18.05 -16.39 -2.47
CA ASN A 218 -16.89 -17.20 -2.82
C ASN A 218 -16.18 -16.62 -4.06
N LYS A 219 -15.01 -16.02 -3.83
CA LYS A 219 -14.20 -15.33 -4.85
C LYS A 219 -13.57 -16.27 -5.89
N PHE A 220 -13.50 -17.58 -5.66
CA PHE A 220 -13.00 -18.53 -6.67
C PHE A 220 -13.87 -18.53 -7.93
N TRP A 221 -15.19 -18.49 -7.77
CA TRP A 221 -16.12 -18.42 -8.91
C TRP A 221 -16.01 -17.10 -9.67
N TYR A 222 -15.67 -16.01 -8.97
CA TYR A 222 -15.40 -14.73 -9.61
C TYR A 222 -14.12 -14.80 -10.45
N TYR A 223 -13.07 -15.44 -9.93
CA TYR A 223 -11.84 -15.67 -10.68
C TYR A 223 -12.09 -16.53 -11.92
N LEU A 224 -12.84 -17.63 -11.80
CA LEU A 224 -13.25 -18.47 -12.93
C LEU A 224 -13.99 -17.67 -14.02
N LYS A 225 -14.87 -16.74 -13.64
CA LYS A 225 -15.56 -15.85 -14.59
C LYS A 225 -14.62 -14.86 -15.28
N LEU A 226 -13.54 -14.42 -14.63
CA LEU A 226 -12.54 -13.53 -15.23
C LEU A 226 -11.62 -14.23 -16.23
N ILE A 227 -11.35 -15.53 -16.01
CA ILE A 227 -10.47 -16.33 -16.88
C ILE A 227 -11.22 -17.16 -17.91
N SER A 228 -12.54 -17.31 -17.77
CA SER A 228 -13.37 -17.84 -18.84
C SER A 228 -13.36 -16.83 -19.99
N PRO A 229 -12.88 -17.21 -21.18
CA PRO A 229 -13.27 -16.47 -22.37
C PRO A 229 -14.79 -16.56 -22.48
N PHE A 230 -15.41 -15.50 -22.97
CA PHE A 230 -16.82 -15.51 -23.37
C PHE A 230 -17.13 -16.73 -24.26
#